data_AF-A0A7X3JTZ5-F1
#
_entry.id   AF-A0A7X3JTZ5-F1
#
_cell.length_a   1.000
_cell.length_b   1.000
_cell.length_c   1.000
_cell.angle_alpha   90.00
_cell.angle_beta   90.00
_cell.angle_gamma   90.00
#
_symmetry.space_group_name_H-M   'P 1'
#
loop_
_entity.id
_entity.type
_entity.pdbx_description
1 polymer ?
#
loop_
_entity_poly.entity_id
_entity_poly.type
_entity_poly.pdbx_seq_one_letter_code
_entity_poly.pdbx_strand_id
1 'polypeptide(L)'
;METKYPTLLLNLSLAEVWCGIPKCELEKLYDKSTEAGKVLPNSLEDLPEYQYLNSLPSNIAANQAASLVTKKYSMLRRTIPLRSQYMLDEFLKQKIERRVIVSEIQEQINAILTKEKRAVLGRIVNAYSGISKAIELLPLYGQAIAVKTLCVGLHQLYEGDQRFYKEQIKTRKQVASEGGIARKNHYTPAKIEVCRLLQIFRPITGWQNESQALKAIMPSLKNHIKENGIRYPAPDSIEKTVRRWIKHDSIVAAVMKAPDNHTG
;
A
#
# COMPACT_ATOMS: atom_id res chain seq x y z
N MET A 1 38.79 10.83 31.23
CA MET A 1 37.78 9.76 31.20
C MET A 1 37.28 9.66 29.77
N GLU A 2 37.66 8.62 29.03
CA GLU A 2 37.07 8.35 27.72
C GLU A 2 35.61 7.95 27.92
N THR A 3 34.69 8.85 27.59
CA THR A 3 33.28 8.50 27.44
C THR A 3 33.16 7.50 26.30
N LYS A 4 33.07 6.22 26.62
CA LYS A 4 32.68 5.17 25.67
C LYS A 4 31.27 5.51 25.18
N TYR A 5 31.18 6.14 24.02
CA TYR A 5 29.91 6.30 23.32
C TYR A 5 29.34 4.90 23.06
N PRO A 6 28.02 4.69 23.25
CA PRO A 6 27.41 3.41 22.96
C PRO A 6 27.57 3.10 21.47
N THR A 7 28.42 2.12 21.14
CA THR A 7 28.59 1.62 19.78
C THR A 7 27.35 0.83 19.39
N LEU A 8 26.55 1.39 18.49
CA LEU A 8 25.30 0.81 18.04
C LEU A 8 25.54 0.10 16.70
N LEU A 9 25.59 -1.22 16.72
CA LEU A 9 25.73 -2.03 15.51
C LEU A 9 24.39 -2.05 14.75
N LEU A 10 24.41 -1.55 13.51
CA LEU A 10 23.27 -1.58 12.61
C LEU A 10 23.37 -2.77 11.65
N ASN A 11 22.30 -3.56 11.55
CA ASN A 11 22.19 -4.59 10.51
C ASN A 11 21.72 -3.95 9.20
N LEU A 12 22.64 -3.78 8.25
CA LEU A 12 22.40 -3.16 6.94
C LEU A 12 22.49 -4.19 5.80
N SER A 13 22.14 -5.46 6.07
CA SER A 13 22.22 -6.51 5.05
C SER A 13 21.39 -6.13 3.81
N LEU A 14 22.07 -6.00 2.66
CA LEU A 14 21.44 -5.81 1.37
C LEU A 14 21.09 -7.19 0.81
N ALA A 15 19.95 -7.77 1.20
CA ALA A 15 19.52 -9.02 0.58
C ALA A 15 19.25 -8.81 -0.93
N GLU A 16 19.77 -9.70 -1.78
CA GLU A 16 19.51 -9.65 -3.22
C GLU A 16 18.05 -10.01 -3.55
N VAL A 17 17.40 -10.77 -2.66
CA VAL A 17 16.01 -11.22 -2.79
C VAL A 17 15.24 -10.86 -1.52
N TRP A 18 14.48 -9.76 -1.57
CA TRP A 18 13.55 -9.36 -0.50
C TRP A 18 12.13 -9.92 -0.68
N CYS A 19 11.90 -10.71 -1.72
CA CYS A 19 10.61 -11.34 -1.97
C CYS A 19 10.35 -12.43 -0.93
N GLY A 20 9.21 -12.33 -0.21
CA GLY A 20 8.78 -13.37 0.73
C GLY A 20 9.42 -13.28 2.12
N ILE A 21 10.21 -12.23 2.41
CA ILE A 21 10.65 -11.94 3.78
C ILE A 21 9.43 -11.42 4.55
N PRO A 22 9.03 -12.07 5.66
CA PRO A 22 7.89 -11.60 6.46
C PRO A 22 8.08 -10.14 6.88
N LYS A 23 7.03 -9.34 6.73
CA LYS A 23 7.02 -7.96 7.23
C LYS A 23 7.22 -7.96 8.74
N CYS A 24 8.13 -7.14 9.23
CA CYS A 24 8.27 -6.92 10.65
C CYS A 24 7.06 -6.14 11.20
N GLU A 25 6.86 -6.16 12.51
CA GLU A 25 5.73 -5.43 13.13
C GLU A 25 5.77 -3.94 12.82
N LEU A 26 6.96 -3.32 12.83
CA LEU A 26 7.13 -1.92 12.45
C LEU A 26 6.62 -1.64 11.03
N GLU A 27 6.97 -2.49 10.07
CA GLU A 27 6.53 -2.36 8.67
C GLU A 27 5.01 -2.48 8.54
N LYS A 28 4.39 -3.42 9.27
CA LYS A 28 2.93 -3.58 9.28
C LYS A 28 2.22 -2.35 9.83
N LEU A 29 2.77 -1.72 10.88
CA LEU A 29 2.20 -0.50 11.47
C LEU A 29 2.22 0.66 10.45
N TYR A 30 3.35 0.90 9.79
CA TYR A 30 3.45 1.96 8.78
C TYR A 30 2.60 1.69 7.54
N ASP A 31 2.51 0.45 7.07
CA ASP A 31 1.63 0.09 5.95
C ASP A 31 0.17 0.42 6.30
N LYS A 32 -0.30 0.05 7.51
CA LYS A 32 -1.66 0.34 7.98
C LYS A 32 -1.93 1.83 8.11
N SER A 33 -0.98 2.60 8.65
CA SER A 33 -1.10 4.06 8.79
C SER A 33 -1.18 4.75 7.42
N THR A 34 -0.42 4.25 6.44
CA THR A 34 -0.38 4.80 5.07
C THR A 34 -1.65 4.45 4.28
N GLU A 35 -2.14 3.21 4.37
CA GLU A 35 -3.39 2.77 3.71
C GLU A 35 -4.62 3.53 4.20
N ALA A 36 -4.65 3.87 5.49
CA ALA A 36 -5.72 4.64 6.09
C ALA A 36 -5.71 6.13 5.68
N GLY A 37 -4.72 6.59 4.90
CA GLY A 37 -4.60 7.98 4.47
C GLY A 37 -4.53 8.96 5.63
N LYS A 38 -4.06 8.51 6.80
CA LYS A 38 -4.13 9.31 8.03
C LYS A 38 -3.28 10.56 7.89
N VAL A 39 -3.90 11.70 8.18
CA VAL A 39 -3.18 12.93 8.51
C VAL A 39 -2.37 12.65 9.77
N LEU A 40 -1.09 13.02 9.77
CA LEU A 40 -0.23 12.94 10.96
C LEU A 40 -0.98 13.59 12.14
N PRO A 41 -1.22 12.87 13.25
CA PRO A 41 -1.84 13.47 14.43
C PRO A 41 -0.99 14.61 14.97
N ASN A 42 -1.61 15.49 15.77
CA ASN A 42 -0.92 16.65 16.37
C ASN A 42 0.27 16.25 17.25
N SER A 43 0.30 15.01 17.72
CA SER A 43 1.35 14.43 18.56
C SER A 43 1.84 13.11 17.96
N LEU A 44 3.14 12.94 17.82
CA LEU A 44 3.74 11.69 17.34
C LEU A 44 3.52 10.56 18.35
N GLU A 45 3.37 10.90 19.64
CA GLU A 45 3.25 9.95 20.73
C GLU A 45 1.97 9.11 20.70
N ASP A 46 0.95 9.60 20.00
CA ASP A 46 -0.33 8.91 19.83
C ASP A 46 -0.28 7.87 18.70
N LEU A 47 0.82 7.82 17.95
CA LEU A 47 0.97 6.91 16.83
C LEU A 47 1.36 5.50 17.29
N PRO A 48 0.70 4.45 16.75
CA PRO A 48 1.07 3.06 17.04
C PRO A 48 2.55 2.75 16.78
N GLU A 49 3.11 3.29 15.70
CA GLU A 49 4.51 3.17 15.33
C GLU A 49 5.45 3.81 16.36
N TYR A 50 5.08 4.95 16.95
CA TYR A 50 5.84 5.57 18.02
C TYR A 50 5.79 4.73 19.28
N GLN A 51 4.59 4.33 19.72
CA GLN A 51 4.41 3.54 20.94
C GLN A 51 5.18 2.21 20.85
N TYR A 52 5.14 1.58 19.69
CA TYR A 52 5.91 0.38 19.42
C TYR A 52 7.43 0.63 19.52
N LEU A 53 7.97 1.64 18.82
CA LEU A 53 9.40 1.94 18.90
C LEU A 53 9.84 2.36 20.30
N ASN A 54 9.01 3.10 21.03
CA ASN A 54 9.29 3.54 22.39
C ASN A 54 9.26 2.39 23.41
N SER A 55 8.53 1.31 23.12
CA SER A 55 8.51 0.10 23.96
C SER A 55 9.78 -0.76 23.83
N LEU A 56 10.59 -0.52 22.79
CA LEU A 56 11.80 -1.30 22.51
C LEU A 56 13.03 -0.66 23.17
N PRO A 57 14.05 -1.47 23.51
CA PRO A 57 15.39 -0.95 23.78
C PRO A 57 15.90 -0.11 22.60
N SER A 58 16.55 1.01 22.88
CA SER A 58 16.96 2.00 21.87
C SER A 58 17.79 1.40 20.73
N ASN A 59 18.64 0.41 21.03
CA ASN A 59 19.42 -0.30 20.01
C ASN A 59 18.56 -1.16 19.08
N ILE A 60 17.49 -1.78 19.61
CA ILE A 60 16.55 -2.59 18.84
C ILE A 60 15.67 -1.67 17.99
N ALA A 61 15.18 -0.55 18.55
CA ALA A 61 14.40 0.44 17.81
C ALA A 61 15.18 0.99 16.60
N ALA A 62 16.44 1.40 16.80
CA ALA A 62 17.31 1.86 15.73
C ALA A 62 17.58 0.77 14.67
N ASN A 63 17.79 -0.48 15.10
CA ASN A 63 18.00 -1.60 14.19
C ASN A 63 16.76 -1.94 13.34
N GLN A 64 15.57 -1.89 13.93
CA GLN A 64 14.33 -2.12 13.17
C GLN A 64 14.09 -1.00 12.15
N ALA A 65 14.33 0.26 12.54
CA ALA A 65 14.26 1.39 11.62
C ALA A 65 15.28 1.21 10.48
N ALA A 66 16.54 0.91 10.79
CA ALA A 66 17.58 0.67 9.79
C ALA A 66 17.21 -0.47 8.84
N SER A 67 16.77 -1.61 9.36
CA SER A 67 16.34 -2.76 8.55
C SER A 67 15.23 -2.39 7.58
N LEU A 68 14.25 -1.60 8.03
CA LEU A 68 13.15 -1.14 7.19
C LEU A 68 13.62 -0.18 6.09
N VAL A 69 14.47 0.80 6.43
CA VAL A 69 15.05 1.73 5.45
C VAL A 69 15.91 0.97 4.44
N THR A 70 16.72 0.01 4.88
CA THR A 70 17.54 -0.85 4.01
C THR A 70 16.69 -1.69 3.08
N LYS A 71 15.61 -2.32 3.57
CA LYS A 71 14.65 -3.05 2.72
C LYS A 71 14.10 -2.15 1.62
N LYS A 72 13.64 -0.94 1.96
CA LYS A 72 13.08 0.03 1.00
C LYS A 72 14.13 0.53 0.02
N TYR A 73 15.38 0.71 0.46
CA TYR A 73 16.51 1.02 -0.40
C TYR A 73 16.81 -0.09 -1.41
N SER A 74 16.90 -1.34 -0.97
CA SER A 74 17.12 -2.48 -1.86
C SER A 74 16.00 -2.62 -2.90
N MET A 75 14.75 -2.31 -2.51
CA MET A 75 13.61 -2.27 -3.44
C MET A 75 13.74 -1.20 -4.53
N LEU A 76 14.30 -0.02 -4.23
CA LEU A 76 14.63 0.98 -5.24
C LEU A 76 15.82 0.51 -6.09
N ARG A 77 16.90 0.06 -5.44
CA ARG A 77 18.17 -0.36 -6.05
C ARG A 77 17.98 -1.39 -7.15
N ARG A 78 17.14 -2.41 -6.92
CA ARG A 78 16.86 -3.46 -7.92
C ARG A 78 16.12 -2.98 -9.17
N THR A 79 15.54 -1.76 -9.16
CA THR A 79 14.87 -1.19 -10.34
C THR A 79 15.83 -0.51 -11.31
N ILE A 80 17.13 -0.58 -11.03
CA ILE A 80 18.20 0.12 -11.73
C ILE A 80 19.16 -0.96 -12.29
N PRO A 81 19.76 -0.75 -13.49
CA PRO A 81 20.75 -1.67 -14.04
C PRO A 81 21.91 -1.91 -13.08
N LEU A 82 22.41 -3.16 -13.03
CA LEU A 82 23.47 -3.58 -12.10
C LEU A 82 24.69 -2.64 -12.10
N ARG A 83 25.15 -2.22 -13.29
CA ARG A 83 26.27 -1.28 -13.45
C ARG A 83 26.06 0.07 -12.74
N SER A 84 24.82 0.51 -12.63
CA SER A 84 24.43 1.77 -12.01
C SER A 84 24.06 1.63 -10.53
N GLN A 85 23.95 0.40 -10.01
CA GLN A 85 23.67 0.17 -8.58
C GLN A 85 24.86 0.56 -7.70
N TYR A 86 26.09 0.26 -8.14
CA TYR A 86 27.30 0.66 -7.42
C TYR A 86 27.39 2.19 -7.23
N MET A 87 27.03 2.95 -8.26
CA MET A 87 27.02 4.42 -8.18
C MET A 87 26.01 4.93 -7.16
N LEU A 88 24.84 4.28 -7.07
CA LEU A 88 23.83 4.60 -6.08
C LEU A 88 24.29 4.26 -4.65
N ASP A 89 24.95 3.11 -4.49
CA ASP A 89 25.51 2.66 -3.21
C ASP A 89 26.58 3.65 -2.71
N GLU A 90 27.50 4.07 -3.58
CA GLU A 90 28.52 5.08 -3.27
C GLU A 90 27.91 6.44 -2.95
N PHE A 91 26.93 6.90 -3.75
CA PHE A 91 26.22 8.15 -3.49
C PHE A 91 25.55 8.14 -2.10
N LEU A 92 24.84 7.06 -1.77
CA LEU A 92 24.15 6.93 -0.50
C LEU A 92 25.14 6.93 0.66
N LYS A 93 26.22 6.16 0.55
CA LYS A 93 27.29 6.11 1.54
C LYS A 93 27.88 7.50 1.80
N GLN A 94 28.26 8.22 0.74
CA GLN A 94 28.81 9.57 0.88
C GLN A 94 27.81 10.56 1.48
N LYS A 95 26.53 10.48 1.10
CA LYS A 95 25.47 11.32 1.66
C LYS A 95 25.30 11.11 3.17
N ILE A 96 25.31 9.86 3.62
CA ILE A 96 25.11 9.51 5.03
C ILE A 96 26.37 9.84 5.85
N GLU A 97 27.55 9.42 5.39
CA GLU A 97 28.80 9.53 6.16
C GLU A 97 29.38 10.94 6.14
N ARG A 98 29.45 11.57 4.96
CA ARG A 98 30.22 12.80 4.75
C ARG A 98 29.36 14.05 4.74
N ARG A 99 28.04 13.91 4.57
CA ARG A 99 27.07 15.00 4.35
C ARG A 99 27.44 15.96 3.20
N VAL A 100 28.42 15.59 2.39
CA VAL A 100 28.94 16.35 1.24
C VAL A 100 28.69 15.51 -0.01
N ILE A 101 28.20 16.14 -1.08
CA ILE A 101 28.14 15.53 -2.41
C ILE A 101 28.95 16.37 -3.38
N VAL A 102 29.79 15.72 -4.16
CA VAL A 102 30.41 16.30 -5.36
C VAL A 102 29.33 16.43 -6.44
N SER A 103 29.19 17.60 -7.05
CA SER A 103 28.18 17.91 -8.08
C SER A 103 28.11 16.86 -9.19
N GLU A 104 29.26 16.34 -9.62
CA GLU A 104 29.39 15.30 -10.65
C GLU A 104 28.63 14.01 -10.29
N ILE A 105 28.73 13.53 -9.05
CA ILE A 105 28.02 12.32 -8.61
C ILE A 105 26.51 12.58 -8.58
N GLN A 106 26.09 13.78 -8.15
CA GLN A 106 24.68 14.17 -8.15
C GLN A 106 24.09 14.22 -9.57
N GLU A 107 24.84 14.72 -10.54
CA GLU A 107 24.45 14.74 -11.96
C GLU A 107 24.33 13.33 -12.53
N GLN A 108 25.27 12.45 -12.22
CA GLN A 108 25.23 11.05 -12.65
C GLN A 108 24.01 10.31 -12.08
N ILE A 109 23.69 10.51 -10.80
CA ILE A 109 22.47 9.96 -10.19
C ILE A 109 21.21 10.54 -10.86
N ASN A 110 21.23 11.83 -11.19
CA ASN A 110 20.13 12.49 -11.89
C ASN A 110 19.89 11.94 -13.30
N ALA A 111 20.93 11.46 -13.98
CA ALA A 111 20.82 10.81 -15.29
C ALA A 111 20.23 9.40 -15.21
N ILE A 112 20.49 8.67 -14.11
CA ILE A 112 20.08 7.27 -13.94
C ILE A 112 18.64 7.17 -13.37
N LEU A 113 18.22 8.15 -12.56
CA LEU A 113 16.94 8.12 -11.85
C LEU A 113 15.92 9.09 -12.45
N THR A 114 14.70 8.60 -12.66
CA THR A 114 13.55 9.46 -12.97
C THR A 114 13.26 10.42 -11.81
N LYS A 115 12.52 11.51 -12.08
CA LYS A 115 12.13 12.49 -11.06
C LYS A 115 11.47 11.83 -9.83
N GLU A 116 10.61 10.85 -10.07
CA GLU A 116 9.89 10.11 -9.02
C GLU A 116 10.86 9.25 -8.20
N LYS A 117 11.77 8.51 -8.86
CA LYS A 117 12.80 7.70 -8.18
C LYS A 117 13.77 8.56 -7.37
N ARG A 118 14.05 9.80 -7.82
CA ARG A 118 14.86 10.76 -7.06
C ARG A 118 14.16 11.24 -5.80
N ALA A 119 12.86 11.50 -5.86
CA ALA A 119 12.08 11.83 -4.67
C ALA A 119 12.09 10.68 -3.64
N VAL A 120 11.93 9.44 -4.12
CA VAL A 120 12.05 8.22 -3.30
C VAL A 120 13.45 8.11 -2.68
N LEU A 121 14.51 8.33 -3.44
CA LEU A 121 15.88 8.33 -2.92
C LEU A 121 16.08 9.40 -1.84
N GLY A 122 15.55 10.61 -2.05
CA GLY A 122 15.62 11.69 -1.06
C GLY A 122 15.00 11.29 0.28
N ARG A 123 13.83 10.64 0.25
CA ARG A 123 13.18 10.12 1.46
C ARG A 123 14.00 9.04 2.16
N ILE A 124 14.64 8.14 1.39
CA ILE A 124 15.55 7.12 1.94
C ILE A 124 16.75 7.77 2.63
N VAL A 125 17.37 8.77 2.00
CA VAL A 125 18.51 9.53 2.57
C VAL A 125 18.09 10.23 3.87
N ASN A 126 16.92 10.86 3.88
CA ASN A 126 16.39 11.51 5.08
C ASN A 126 16.14 10.50 6.21
N ALA A 127 15.59 9.32 5.90
CA ALA A 127 15.34 8.28 6.89
C ALA A 127 16.65 7.75 7.51
N TYR A 128 17.69 7.51 6.70
CA TYR A 128 19.02 7.16 7.20
C TYR A 128 19.64 8.27 8.06
N SER A 129 19.48 9.52 7.64
CA SER A 129 19.94 10.68 8.41
C SER A 129 19.20 10.81 9.74
N GLY A 130 17.90 10.51 9.76
CA GLY A 130 17.09 10.42 10.99
C GLY A 130 17.59 9.33 11.94
N ILE A 131 17.98 8.16 11.43
CA ILE A 131 18.60 7.10 12.24
C ILE A 131 19.92 7.59 12.84
N SER A 132 20.82 8.11 12.03
CA SER A 132 22.10 8.65 12.50
C SER A 132 21.88 9.73 13.58
N LYS A 133 20.94 10.64 13.36
CA LYS A 133 20.61 11.69 14.32
C LYS A 133 19.98 11.15 15.61
N ALA A 134 19.11 10.15 15.54
CA ALA A 134 18.54 9.53 16.72
C ALA A 134 19.61 8.90 17.61
N ILE A 135 20.63 8.27 17.01
CA ILE A 135 21.77 7.68 17.74
C ILE A 135 22.59 8.78 18.42
N GLU A 136 22.86 9.91 17.72
CA GLU A 136 23.55 11.07 18.30
C GLU A 136 22.77 11.69 19.47
N LEU A 137 21.44 11.79 19.35
CA LEU A 137 20.58 12.45 20.34
C LEU A 137 20.30 11.58 21.57
N LEU A 138 20.37 10.25 21.43
CA LEU A 138 20.07 9.31 22.51
C LEU A 138 20.82 9.61 23.82
N PRO A 139 22.16 9.77 23.85
CA PRO A 139 22.88 10.07 25.08
C PRO A 139 22.66 11.50 25.60
N LEU A 140 22.18 12.42 24.77
CA LEU A 140 22.03 13.85 25.12
C LEU A 140 20.62 14.18 25.65
N TYR A 141 19.60 13.52 25.09
CA TYR A 141 18.20 13.90 25.26
C TYR A 141 17.29 12.71 25.62
N GLY A 142 17.85 11.50 25.70
CA GLY A 142 17.15 10.29 26.07
C GLY A 142 16.29 9.67 24.96
N GLN A 143 15.64 8.56 25.32
CA GLN A 143 14.94 7.69 24.38
C GLN A 143 13.76 8.36 23.66
N ALA A 144 12.96 9.16 24.36
CA ALA A 144 11.78 9.79 23.77
C ALA A 144 12.13 10.66 22.55
N ILE A 145 13.17 11.50 22.66
CA ILE A 145 13.62 12.37 21.56
C ILE A 145 14.27 11.56 20.43
N ALA A 146 15.04 10.53 20.76
CA ALA A 146 15.61 9.62 19.76
C ALA A 146 14.49 8.91 18.96
N VAL A 147 13.46 8.39 19.63
CA VAL A 147 12.33 7.70 19.00
C VAL A 147 11.51 8.67 18.13
N LYS A 148 11.22 9.90 18.59
CA LYS A 148 10.58 10.92 17.74
C LYS A 148 11.35 11.15 16.45
N THR A 149 12.69 11.23 16.56
CA THR A 149 13.57 11.43 15.40
C THR A 149 13.50 10.25 14.43
N LEU A 150 13.46 9.01 14.93
CA LEU A 150 13.22 7.82 14.11
C LEU A 150 11.86 7.86 13.40
N CYS A 151 10.79 8.17 14.14
CA CYS A 151 9.44 8.26 13.60
C CYS A 151 9.35 9.27 12.46
N VAL A 152 9.90 10.48 12.62
CA VAL A 152 9.90 11.50 11.56
C VAL A 152 10.57 10.98 10.29
N GLY A 153 11.75 10.35 10.41
CA GLY A 153 12.45 9.79 9.26
C GLY A 153 11.67 8.67 8.56
N LEU A 154 11.03 7.79 9.32
CA LEU A 154 10.22 6.70 8.78
C LEU A 154 8.90 7.19 8.18
N HIS A 155 8.25 8.22 8.73
CA HIS A 155 7.09 8.84 8.08
C HIS A 155 7.45 9.41 6.73
N GLN A 156 8.55 10.16 6.62
CA GLN A 156 9.03 10.65 5.34
C GLN A 156 9.31 9.53 4.34
N LEU A 157 9.81 8.37 4.80
CA LEU A 157 9.99 7.18 3.95
C LEU A 157 8.66 6.68 3.36
N TYR A 158 7.58 6.76 4.13
CA TYR A 158 6.24 6.30 3.77
C TYR A 158 5.36 7.36 3.10
N GLU A 159 5.86 8.59 2.95
CA GLU A 159 5.17 9.63 2.20
C GLU A 159 5.21 9.38 0.68
N GLY A 160 4.19 9.88 -0.02
CA GLY A 160 4.09 9.88 -1.47
C GLY A 160 3.89 8.50 -2.11
N ASP A 161 4.33 8.34 -3.36
CA ASP A 161 4.05 7.15 -4.14
C ASP A 161 4.78 5.89 -3.62
N GLN A 162 4.05 5.03 -2.92
CA GLN A 162 4.58 3.78 -2.35
C GLN A 162 4.73 2.65 -3.38
N ARG A 163 4.37 2.85 -4.66
CA ARG A 163 4.47 1.80 -5.69
C ARG A 163 5.90 1.30 -5.91
N PHE A 164 6.90 2.13 -5.62
CA PHE A 164 8.32 1.77 -5.72
C PHE A 164 8.77 0.73 -4.68
N TYR A 165 7.96 0.49 -3.65
CA TYR A 165 8.27 -0.44 -2.56
C TYR A 165 7.44 -1.73 -2.60
N LYS A 166 6.81 -2.04 -3.74
CA LYS A 166 6.09 -3.31 -3.89
C LYS A 166 7.10 -4.46 -3.98
N GLU A 167 7.01 -5.45 -3.08
CA GLU A 167 7.92 -6.61 -3.03
C GLU A 167 8.02 -7.35 -4.36
N GLN A 168 6.91 -7.50 -5.10
CA GLN A 168 6.91 -8.12 -6.41
C GLN A 168 6.95 -7.08 -7.53
N ILE A 169 7.94 -7.19 -8.42
CA ILE A 169 7.92 -6.51 -9.72
C ILE A 169 6.92 -7.28 -10.59
N LYS A 170 5.66 -6.85 -10.57
CA LYS A 170 4.62 -7.48 -11.38
C LYS A 170 4.87 -7.17 -12.84
N THR A 171 4.86 -8.20 -13.68
CA THR A 171 4.87 -8.03 -15.13
C THR A 171 3.62 -7.29 -15.59
N ARG A 172 3.66 -6.64 -16.76
CA ARG A 172 2.47 -6.00 -17.36
C ARG A 172 1.27 -6.97 -17.43
N LYS A 173 1.53 -8.26 -17.69
CA LYS A 173 0.50 -9.31 -17.74
C LYS A 173 -0.12 -9.58 -16.36
N GLN A 174 0.67 -9.63 -15.30
CA GLN A 174 0.17 -9.79 -13.92
C GLN A 174 -0.62 -8.57 -13.48
N VAL A 175 -0.13 -7.35 -13.75
CA VAL A 175 -0.87 -6.11 -13.46
C VAL A 175 -2.20 -6.06 -14.23
N ALA A 176 -2.20 -6.44 -15.50
CA ALA A 176 -3.42 -6.51 -16.31
C ALA A 176 -4.40 -7.58 -15.78
N SER A 177 -3.91 -8.74 -15.35
CA SER A 177 -4.72 -9.81 -14.76
C SER A 177 -5.35 -9.37 -13.44
N GLU A 178 -4.59 -8.77 -12.53
CA GLU A 178 -5.11 -8.22 -11.28
C GLU A 178 -6.07 -7.05 -11.51
N GLY A 179 -5.76 -6.16 -12.45
CA GLY A 179 -6.67 -5.11 -12.87
C GLY A 179 -7.97 -5.69 -13.45
N GLY A 180 -7.90 -6.81 -14.17
CA GLY A 180 -9.06 -7.57 -14.64
C GLY A 180 -9.88 -8.17 -13.50
N ILE A 181 -9.22 -8.77 -12.50
CA ILE A 181 -9.86 -9.34 -11.31
C ILE A 181 -10.52 -8.23 -10.46
N ALA A 182 -9.81 -7.14 -10.21
CA ALA A 182 -10.35 -5.97 -9.50
C ALA A 182 -11.58 -5.40 -10.23
N ARG A 183 -11.51 -5.25 -11.57
CA ARG A 183 -12.66 -4.85 -12.38
C ARG A 183 -13.83 -5.84 -12.32
N LYS A 184 -13.56 -7.14 -12.22
CA LYS A 184 -14.60 -8.17 -12.04
C LYS A 184 -15.31 -8.00 -10.69
N ASN A 185 -14.57 -7.63 -9.65
CA ASN A 185 -15.09 -7.42 -8.30
C ASN A 185 -15.83 -6.08 -8.11
N HIS A 186 -15.59 -5.07 -8.96
CA HIS A 186 -16.28 -3.78 -8.89
C HIS A 186 -17.82 -3.90 -8.95
N TYR A 187 -18.31 -4.91 -9.67
CA TYR A 187 -19.73 -5.14 -9.86
C TYR A 187 -20.34 -6.11 -8.84
N THR A 188 -19.51 -6.73 -7.98
CA THR A 188 -19.96 -7.76 -7.04
C THR A 188 -21.09 -7.29 -6.13
N PRO A 189 -21.03 -6.09 -5.49
CA PRO A 189 -22.12 -5.61 -4.65
C PRO A 189 -23.45 -5.50 -5.42
N ALA A 190 -23.42 -4.91 -6.61
CA ALA A 190 -24.59 -4.76 -7.45
C ALA A 190 -25.13 -6.11 -7.96
N LYS A 191 -24.25 -7.08 -8.28
CA LYS A 191 -24.66 -8.42 -8.72
C LYS A 191 -25.33 -9.22 -7.60
N ILE A 192 -24.80 -9.15 -6.38
CA ILE A 192 -25.40 -9.76 -5.20
C ILE A 192 -26.82 -9.22 -5.02
N GLU A 193 -26.98 -7.89 -5.11
CA GLU A 193 -28.27 -7.26 -4.95
C GLU A 193 -29.24 -7.61 -6.10
N VAL A 194 -28.77 -7.68 -7.34
CA VAL A 194 -29.58 -8.15 -8.47
C VAL A 194 -30.10 -9.57 -8.21
N CYS A 195 -29.24 -10.49 -7.75
CA CYS A 195 -29.66 -11.85 -7.41
C CYS A 195 -30.72 -11.86 -6.30
N ARG A 196 -30.51 -11.06 -5.23
CA ARG A 196 -31.45 -10.93 -4.12
C ARG A 196 -32.82 -10.43 -4.59
N LEU A 197 -32.85 -9.37 -5.40
CA LEU A 197 -34.09 -8.80 -5.93
C LEU A 197 -34.80 -9.75 -6.90
N LEU A 198 -34.06 -10.49 -7.73
CA LEU A 198 -34.63 -11.50 -8.62
C LEU A 198 -35.31 -12.66 -7.89
N GLN A 199 -34.90 -12.94 -6.66
CA GLN A 199 -35.54 -13.92 -5.79
C GLN A 199 -36.75 -13.32 -5.07
N ILE A 200 -36.62 -12.11 -4.51
CA ILE A 200 -37.70 -11.45 -3.75
C ILE A 200 -38.90 -11.11 -4.63
N PHE A 201 -38.65 -10.57 -5.82
CA PHE A 201 -39.72 -10.13 -6.72
C PHE A 201 -40.20 -11.22 -7.67
N ARG A 202 -39.78 -12.47 -7.43
CA ARG A 202 -40.11 -13.58 -8.31
C ARG A 202 -41.62 -13.85 -8.32
N PRO A 203 -42.27 -13.88 -9.50
CA PRO A 203 -43.64 -14.33 -9.61
C PRO A 203 -43.76 -15.83 -9.32
N ILE A 204 -44.90 -16.27 -8.79
CA ILE A 204 -45.20 -17.69 -8.52
C ILE A 204 -45.03 -18.55 -9.79
N THR A 205 -45.39 -18.02 -10.95
CA THR A 205 -45.22 -18.69 -12.26
C THR A 205 -43.78 -18.68 -12.77
N GLY A 206 -42.83 -18.15 -12.00
CA GLY A 206 -41.49 -17.83 -12.45
C GLY A 206 -41.42 -16.61 -13.37
N TRP A 207 -40.19 -16.27 -13.76
CA TRP A 207 -39.91 -15.19 -14.71
C TRP A 207 -40.19 -15.65 -16.15
N GLN A 208 -41.08 -14.96 -16.86
CA GLN A 208 -41.40 -15.29 -18.26
C GLN A 208 -40.31 -14.83 -19.23
N ASN A 209 -39.71 -13.68 -18.96
CA ASN A 209 -38.63 -13.13 -19.78
C ASN A 209 -37.78 -12.12 -19.01
N GLU A 210 -36.63 -11.77 -19.59
CA GLU A 210 -35.67 -10.83 -19.03
C GLU A 210 -36.26 -9.43 -18.81
N SER A 211 -37.17 -8.99 -19.69
CA SER A 211 -37.77 -7.65 -19.63
C SER A 211 -38.67 -7.50 -18.42
N GLN A 212 -39.47 -8.53 -18.12
CA GLN A 212 -40.31 -8.60 -16.94
C GLN A 212 -39.48 -8.54 -15.65
N ALA A 213 -38.43 -9.37 -15.57
CA ALA A 213 -37.53 -9.42 -14.43
C ALA A 213 -36.83 -8.07 -14.20
N LEU A 214 -36.30 -7.47 -15.26
CA LEU A 214 -35.66 -6.17 -15.24
C LEU A 214 -36.63 -5.09 -14.74
N LYS A 215 -37.83 -4.99 -15.34
CA LYS A 215 -38.83 -3.98 -14.96
C LYS A 215 -39.21 -4.07 -13.48
N ALA A 216 -39.28 -5.28 -12.93
CA ALA A 216 -39.63 -5.50 -11.52
C ALA A 216 -38.51 -5.06 -10.55
N ILE A 217 -37.25 -5.41 -10.83
CA ILE A 217 -36.14 -5.17 -9.88
C ILE A 217 -35.50 -3.79 -10.00
N MET A 218 -35.61 -3.12 -11.16
CA MET A 218 -34.87 -1.90 -11.46
C MET A 218 -35.13 -0.72 -10.49
N PRO A 219 -36.36 -0.44 -10.05
CA PRO A 219 -36.62 0.63 -9.08
C PRO A 219 -35.87 0.41 -7.76
N SER A 220 -35.99 -0.78 -7.17
CA SER A 220 -35.33 -1.13 -5.91
C SER A 220 -33.81 -1.17 -6.04
N LEU A 221 -33.30 -1.68 -7.17
CA LEU A 221 -31.86 -1.73 -7.42
C LEU A 221 -31.24 -0.33 -7.52
N LYS A 222 -31.90 0.61 -8.21
CA LYS A 222 -31.42 2.00 -8.33
C LYS A 222 -31.36 2.68 -6.96
N ASN A 223 -32.36 2.48 -6.12
CA ASN A 223 -32.37 3.01 -4.75
C ASN A 223 -31.23 2.43 -3.92
N HIS A 224 -31.06 1.10 -3.93
CA HIS A 224 -30.00 0.43 -3.19
C HIS A 224 -28.60 0.92 -3.60
N ILE A 225 -28.35 1.08 -4.90
CA ILE A 225 -27.06 1.58 -5.41
C ILE A 225 -26.80 3.02 -4.96
N LYS A 226 -27.83 3.87 -4.96
CA LYS A 226 -27.72 5.26 -4.51
C LYS A 226 -27.47 5.35 -3.01
N GLU A 227 -28.24 4.62 -2.20
CA GLU A 227 -28.16 4.64 -0.73
C GLU A 227 -26.83 4.10 -0.21
N ASN A 228 -26.29 3.07 -0.86
CA ASN A 228 -25.03 2.43 -0.44
C ASN A 228 -23.79 3.00 -1.15
N GLY A 229 -23.93 4.10 -1.91
CA GLY A 229 -22.82 4.73 -2.61
C GLY A 229 -22.10 3.80 -3.60
N ILE A 230 -22.81 2.84 -4.19
CA ILE A 230 -22.20 1.84 -5.08
C ILE A 230 -21.82 2.53 -6.40
N ARG A 231 -20.53 2.55 -6.70
CA ARG A 231 -19.98 3.27 -7.87
C ARG A 231 -20.25 2.59 -9.21
N TYR A 232 -20.43 1.27 -9.23
CA TYR A 232 -20.60 0.48 -10.45
C TYR A 232 -21.75 -0.54 -10.33
N PRO A 233 -22.60 -0.68 -11.37
CA PRO A 233 -22.56 0.04 -12.65
C PRO A 233 -22.96 1.51 -12.52
N ALA A 234 -22.50 2.34 -13.46
CA ALA A 234 -22.86 3.76 -13.47
C ALA A 234 -24.38 3.92 -13.63
N PRO A 235 -25.02 4.91 -12.98
CA PRO A 235 -26.47 5.09 -12.98
C PRO A 235 -27.12 5.08 -14.37
N ASP A 236 -26.45 5.66 -15.37
CA ASP A 236 -27.00 5.77 -16.73
C ASP A 236 -26.86 4.47 -17.53
N SER A 237 -26.00 3.55 -17.06
CA SER A 237 -25.68 2.28 -17.73
C SER A 237 -26.24 1.05 -17.01
N ILE A 238 -26.86 1.25 -15.84
CA ILE A 238 -27.30 0.19 -14.95
C ILE A 238 -28.22 -0.80 -15.64
N GLU A 239 -29.24 -0.32 -16.34
CA GLU A 239 -30.25 -1.16 -16.97
C GLU A 239 -29.64 -2.06 -18.07
N LYS A 240 -28.81 -1.48 -18.94
CA LYS A 240 -28.08 -2.22 -19.98
C LYS A 240 -27.14 -3.26 -19.37
N THR A 241 -26.51 -2.93 -18.25
CA THR A 241 -25.57 -3.80 -17.55
C THR A 241 -26.28 -4.98 -16.89
N VAL A 242 -27.39 -4.73 -16.19
CA VAL A 242 -28.19 -5.76 -15.53
C VAL A 242 -28.82 -6.70 -16.56
N ARG A 243 -29.37 -6.17 -17.66
CA ARG A 243 -29.88 -6.99 -18.76
C ARG A 243 -28.82 -7.95 -19.29
N ARG A 244 -27.59 -7.46 -19.49
CA ARG A 244 -26.46 -8.30 -19.91
C ARG A 244 -26.13 -9.38 -18.89
N TRP A 245 -26.19 -9.08 -17.59
CA TRP A 245 -25.93 -10.08 -16.54
C TRP A 245 -26.98 -11.17 -16.50
N ILE A 246 -28.26 -10.81 -16.58
CA ILE A 246 -29.36 -11.79 -16.66
C ILE A 246 -29.13 -12.78 -17.80
N LYS A 247 -28.60 -12.30 -18.93
CA LYS A 247 -28.37 -13.13 -20.12
C LYS A 247 -27.08 -13.96 -20.08
N HIS A 248 -26.00 -13.41 -19.55
CA HIS A 248 -24.64 -13.94 -19.77
C HIS A 248 -23.84 -14.20 -18.49
N ASP A 249 -24.24 -13.67 -17.34
CA ASP A 249 -23.56 -13.95 -16.08
C ASP A 249 -24.07 -15.28 -15.52
N SER A 250 -23.18 -16.24 -15.30
CA SER A 250 -23.56 -17.61 -14.91
C SER A 250 -24.37 -17.66 -13.62
N ILE A 251 -24.10 -16.76 -12.66
CA ILE A 251 -24.80 -16.73 -11.37
C ILE A 251 -26.15 -16.05 -11.53
N VAL A 252 -26.18 -14.86 -12.13
CA VAL A 252 -27.43 -14.09 -12.29
C VAL A 252 -28.41 -14.83 -13.21
N ALA A 253 -27.91 -15.43 -14.30
CA ALA A 253 -28.73 -16.24 -15.21
C ALA A 253 -29.29 -17.50 -14.52
N ALA A 254 -28.51 -18.14 -13.65
CA ALA A 254 -29.00 -19.28 -12.86
C ALA A 254 -30.10 -18.86 -11.88
N VAL A 255 -29.93 -17.72 -11.19
CA VAL A 255 -30.98 -17.17 -10.31
C VAL A 255 -32.23 -16.77 -11.08
N MET A 256 -32.10 -16.28 -12.31
CA MET A 256 -33.26 -15.98 -13.15
C MET A 256 -34.05 -17.24 -13.55
N LYS A 257 -33.35 -18.36 -13.79
CA LYS A 257 -33.94 -19.63 -14.27
C LYS A 257 -34.34 -20.61 -13.17
N ALA A 258 -33.90 -20.40 -11.94
CA ALA A 258 -34.18 -21.33 -10.86
C ALA A 258 -35.71 -21.44 -10.63
N PRO A 259 -36.25 -22.65 -10.37
CA PRO A 259 -37.66 -22.85 -10.02
C PRO A 259 -37.99 -22.17 -8.69
N ASP A 260 -39.26 -21.90 -8.44
CA ASP A 260 -39.71 -21.30 -7.17
C ASP A 260 -39.34 -22.21 -6.00
N ASN A 261 -38.63 -21.64 -5.01
CA ASN A 261 -38.21 -22.31 -3.78
C ASN A 261 -39.03 -21.80 -2.58
N HIS A 262 -40.23 -21.25 -2.80
CA HIS A 262 -41.21 -21.10 -1.73
C HIS A 262 -41.76 -22.48 -1.31
N THR A 263 -40.92 -23.26 -0.61
CA THR A 263 -41.40 -24.23 0.36
C THR A 263 -42.14 -23.47 1.46
N GLY A 264 -43.43 -23.76 1.62
CA GLY A 264 -44.18 -23.41 2.83
C GLY A 264 -43.61 -24.08 4.07
#